data_AF-A0A3M1ZBE2-F1
#
_entry.id   AF-A0A3M1ZBE2-F1
#
_cell.length_a   1.000
_cell.length_b   1.000
_cell.length_c   1.000
_cell.angle_alpha   90.00
_cell.angle_beta   90.00
_cell.angle_gamma   90.00
#
_symmetry.space_group_name_H-M   'P 1'
#
loop_
_entity.id
_entity.type
_entity.pdbx_description
1 polymer ?
#
loop_
_entity_poly.entity_id
_entity_poly.type
_entity_poly.pdbx_seq_one_letter_code
_entity_poly.pdbx_strand_id
1 'polypeptide(L)'
;MRKTIYVGPGTKEFIERQQFGDDDSFSSSLGLALARYVSILERHLPKFSESEWAVIVGALNGTWTSDPLSDLPIRFLADSVSDFIASGGASDDVDGEALVGKLRDLDYAAKVAVVDAAERFWRASANSSDFAQTLRVIGVNVEQAGHA
;
A
#
# COMPACT_ATOMS: atom_id res chain seq x y z
N MET A 1 -11.75 15.60 18.61
CA MET A 1 -10.71 16.53 18.12
C MET A 1 -11.09 16.99 16.72
N ARG A 2 -11.24 18.30 16.46
CA ARG A 2 -11.51 18.83 15.11
C ARG A 2 -10.21 18.86 14.30
N LYS A 3 -10.25 18.37 13.07
CA LYS A 3 -9.14 18.44 12.10
C LYS A 3 -9.59 19.23 10.89
N THR A 4 -8.70 20.05 10.34
CA THR A 4 -8.90 20.74 9.06
C THR A 4 -8.02 20.04 8.04
N ILE A 5 -8.60 19.70 6.89
CA ILE A 5 -7.90 19.06 5.77
C ILE A 5 -8.10 19.90 4.52
N TYR A 6 -7.11 19.86 3.62
CA TYR A 6 -7.24 20.37 2.27
C TYR A 6 -7.56 19.20 1.34
N VAL A 7 -8.59 19.36 0.52
CA VAL A 7 -9.00 18.36 -0.48
C VAL A 7 -8.78 18.94 -1.87
N GLY A 8 -8.17 18.15 -2.76
CA GLY A 8 -7.99 18.55 -4.15
C GLY A 8 -9.34 18.63 -4.90
N PRO A 9 -9.40 19.34 -6.05
CA PRO A 9 -10.64 19.50 -6.81
C PRO A 9 -11.31 18.17 -7.17
N GLY A 10 -10.54 17.16 -7.62
CA GLY A 10 -11.07 15.85 -7.98
C GLY A 10 -11.65 15.06 -6.79
N THR A 11 -10.98 15.10 -5.63
CA THR A 11 -11.52 14.49 -4.40
C THR A 11 -12.80 15.18 -3.96
N LYS A 12 -12.83 16.52 -4.02
CA LYS A 12 -14.03 17.29 -3.66
C LYS A 12 -15.20 16.90 -4.56
N GLU A 13 -15.00 16.91 -5.88
CA GLU A 13 -16.03 16.53 -6.84
C GLU A 13 -16.53 15.10 -6.63
N PHE A 14 -15.62 14.16 -6.37
CA PHE A 14 -15.99 12.78 -6.06
C PHE A 14 -16.92 12.70 -4.84
N ILE A 15 -16.59 13.40 -3.75
CA ILE A 15 -17.38 13.39 -2.51
C ILE A 15 -18.74 14.07 -2.72
N GLU A 16 -18.79 15.20 -3.43
CA GLU A 16 -20.05 15.91 -3.72
C GLU A 16 -21.01 15.03 -4.53
N ARG A 17 -20.51 14.20 -5.46
CA ARG A 17 -21.34 13.22 -6.20
C ARG A 17 -21.93 12.11 -5.33
N GLN A 18 -21.41 11.88 -4.11
CA GLN A 18 -21.94 10.88 -3.19
C GLN A 18 -23.05 11.42 -2.29
N GLN A 19 -23.26 12.74 -2.23
CA GLN A 19 -24.27 13.33 -1.37
C GLN A 19 -25.67 13.08 -1.95
N PHE A 20 -26.55 12.46 -1.17
CA PHE A 20 -27.94 12.21 -1.56
C PHE A 20 -28.88 13.03 -0.66
N GLY A 21 -29.25 14.22 -1.14
CA GLY A 21 -30.17 15.13 -0.45
C GLY A 21 -29.47 16.14 0.46
N ASP A 22 -30.26 17.02 1.07
CA ASP A 22 -29.76 18.19 1.81
C ASP A 22 -29.15 17.86 3.18
N ASP A 23 -29.40 16.65 3.71
CA ASP A 23 -28.94 16.23 5.04
C ASP A 23 -27.54 15.58 5.05
N ASP A 24 -26.99 15.25 3.87
CA ASP A 24 -25.69 14.58 3.78
C ASP A 24 -24.52 15.57 3.88
N SER A 25 -23.87 15.59 5.04
CA SER A 25 -22.67 16.42 5.21
C SER A 25 -21.48 15.89 4.41
N PHE A 26 -20.63 16.80 3.94
CA PHE A 26 -19.34 16.47 3.29
C PHE A 26 -18.49 15.54 4.17
N SER A 27 -18.47 15.80 5.48
CA SER A 27 -17.73 14.99 6.46
C SER A 27 -18.23 13.55 6.53
N SER A 28 -19.55 13.35 6.49
CA SER A 28 -20.17 12.01 6.51
C SER A 28 -19.80 11.23 5.25
N SER A 29 -19.91 11.87 4.08
CA SER A 29 -19.59 11.27 2.78
C SER A 29 -18.10 10.93 2.66
N LEU A 30 -17.22 11.81 3.13
CA LEU A 30 -15.78 11.55 3.21
C LEU A 30 -15.47 10.39 4.15
N GLY A 31 -16.09 10.35 5.34
CA GLY A 31 -15.92 9.26 6.30
C GLY A 31 -16.31 7.91 5.71
N LEU A 32 -17.43 7.85 4.98
CA LEU A 32 -17.88 6.64 4.30
C LEU A 32 -16.94 6.21 3.18
N ALA A 33 -16.46 7.15 2.36
CA ALA A 33 -15.49 6.87 1.30
C ALA A 33 -14.18 6.29 1.87
N LEU A 34 -13.65 6.90 2.94
CA LEU A 34 -12.44 6.41 3.62
C LEU A 34 -12.65 5.03 4.25
N ALA A 35 -13.79 4.78 4.91
CA ALA A 35 -14.10 3.47 5.48
C ALA A 35 -14.14 2.38 4.41
N ARG A 36 -14.70 2.67 3.23
CA ARG A 36 -14.70 1.73 2.09
C ARG A 36 -13.29 1.50 1.55
N TYR A 37 -12.49 2.55 1.40
CA TYR A 37 -11.09 2.44 0.99
C TYR A 37 -10.29 1.55 1.95
N VAL A 38 -10.36 1.81 3.26
CA VAL A 38 -9.70 0.98 4.28
C VAL A 38 -10.15 -0.48 4.18
N SER A 39 -11.46 -0.73 4.02
CA SER A 39 -11.96 -2.10 3.86
C SER A 39 -11.44 -2.78 2.59
N ILE A 40 -11.25 -2.05 1.49
CA ILE A 40 -10.64 -2.58 0.26
C ILE A 40 -9.18 -2.96 0.53
N LEU A 41 -8.41 -2.08 1.17
CA LEU A 41 -7.01 -2.35 1.50
C LEU A 41 -6.89 -3.63 2.35
N GLU A 42 -7.67 -3.76 3.41
CA GLU A 42 -7.62 -4.92 4.31
C GLU A 42 -8.01 -6.22 3.60
N ARG A 43 -9.00 -6.18 2.71
CA ARG A 43 -9.50 -7.38 1.99
C ARG A 43 -8.59 -7.82 0.86
N HIS A 44 -7.92 -6.88 0.19
CA HIS A 44 -7.10 -7.15 -0.99
C HIS A 44 -5.61 -7.21 -0.69
N LEU A 45 -5.16 -6.96 0.55
CA LEU A 45 -3.75 -7.07 0.91
C LEU A 45 -3.28 -8.53 0.77
N PRO A 46 -2.39 -8.85 -0.18
CA PRO A 46 -1.88 -10.19 -0.35
C PRO A 46 -1.01 -10.61 0.83
N LYS A 47 -0.86 -11.93 1.00
CA LYS A 47 0.10 -12.51 1.93
C LYS A 47 1.42 -12.72 1.19
N PHE A 48 2.49 -12.21 1.79
CA PHE A 48 3.85 -12.43 1.37
C PHE A 48 4.66 -12.87 2.58
N SER A 49 5.79 -13.53 2.35
CA SER A 49 6.77 -13.79 3.40
C SER A 49 7.42 -12.49 3.87
N GLU A 50 8.12 -12.54 5.01
CA GLU A 50 8.86 -11.38 5.52
C GLU A 50 9.94 -10.91 4.53
N SER A 51 10.66 -11.86 3.92
CA SER A 51 11.71 -11.59 2.94
C SER A 51 11.15 -11.01 1.64
N GLU A 52 10.00 -11.50 1.17
CA GLU A 52 9.30 -10.91 0.03
C GLU A 52 8.86 -9.47 0.33
N TRP A 53 8.33 -9.22 1.53
CA TRP A 53 8.00 -7.86 1.97
C TRP A 53 9.24 -6.97 2.01
N ALA A 54 10.40 -7.46 2.46
CA ALA A 54 11.65 -6.71 2.47
C ALA A 54 12.05 -6.25 1.07
N VAL A 55 11.92 -7.13 0.07
CA VAL A 55 12.17 -6.80 -1.34
C VAL A 55 11.17 -5.76 -1.85
N ILE A 56 9.87 -5.96 -1.58
CA ILE A 56 8.81 -5.04 -2.02
C ILE A 56 9.01 -3.64 -1.45
N VAL A 57 9.19 -3.50 -0.13
CA VAL A 57 9.34 -2.17 0.48
C VAL A 57 10.67 -1.52 0.12
N GLY A 58 11.72 -2.31 -0.12
CA GLY A 58 13.00 -1.84 -0.66
C GLY A 58 12.85 -1.23 -2.06
N ALA A 59 12.15 -1.93 -2.95
CA ALA A 59 11.86 -1.46 -4.31
C ALA A 59 10.98 -0.19 -4.33
N LEU A 60 10.08 -0.06 -3.36
CA LEU A 60 9.17 1.08 -3.23
C LEU A 60 9.71 2.19 -2.31
N ASN A 61 11.01 2.20 -2.05
CA ASN A 61 11.64 3.31 -1.34
C ASN A 61 11.54 4.59 -2.19
N GLY A 62 10.96 5.64 -1.62
CA GLY A 62 10.72 6.91 -2.30
C GLY A 62 9.34 7.05 -2.94
N THR A 63 8.58 5.96 -3.08
CA THR A 63 7.19 6.00 -3.58
C THR A 63 6.30 6.94 -2.74
N TRP A 64 6.55 7.01 -1.44
CA TRP A 64 5.82 7.90 -0.52
C TRP A 64 6.12 9.39 -0.71
N THR A 65 7.18 9.75 -1.45
CA THR A 65 7.56 11.14 -1.79
C THR A 65 7.05 11.60 -3.15
N SER A 66 6.55 10.67 -3.97
CA SER A 66 5.94 10.99 -5.27
C SER A 66 4.67 11.84 -5.07
N ASP A 67 4.23 12.48 -6.16
CA ASP A 67 2.90 13.09 -6.23
C ASP A 67 1.85 12.07 -5.76
N PRO A 68 1.11 12.34 -4.66
CA PRO A 68 0.12 11.41 -4.12
C PRO A 68 -1.06 11.15 -5.08
N LEU A 69 -1.17 11.90 -6.17
CA LEU A 69 -2.14 11.68 -7.24
C LEU A 69 -1.62 10.78 -8.37
N SER A 70 -0.34 10.39 -8.33
CA SER A 70 0.26 9.52 -9.33
C SER A 70 -0.14 8.06 -9.11
N ASP A 71 -0.70 7.44 -10.14
CA ASP A 71 -0.96 6.00 -10.17
C ASP A 71 0.23 5.18 -10.67
N LEU A 72 1.35 5.85 -11.01
CA LEU A 72 2.55 5.19 -11.52
C LEU A 72 3.08 4.09 -10.60
N PRO A 73 3.17 4.27 -9.26
CA PRO A 73 3.68 3.21 -8.40
C PRO A 73 2.80 1.96 -8.39
N ILE A 74 1.50 2.12 -8.64
CA ILE A 74 0.54 1.01 -8.72
C ILE A 74 0.72 0.28 -10.05
N ARG A 75 0.85 1.03 -11.15
CA ARG A 75 1.00 0.46 -12.51
C ARG A 75 2.32 -0.27 -12.71
N PHE A 76 3.40 0.29 -12.16
CA PHE A 76 4.77 -0.22 -12.34
C PHE A 76 5.26 -1.04 -11.15
N LEU A 77 4.39 -1.46 -10.23
CA LEU A 77 4.76 -2.20 -9.01
C LEU A 77 5.69 -3.39 -9.29
N ALA A 78 5.30 -4.27 -10.22
CA ALA A 78 6.08 -5.45 -10.53
C ALA A 78 7.41 -5.11 -11.24
N ASP A 79 7.42 -4.06 -12.07
CA ASP A 79 8.62 -3.62 -12.78
C ASP A 79 9.62 -2.97 -11.81
N SER A 80 9.16 -2.14 -10.87
CA SER A 80 10.00 -1.57 -9.82
C SER A 80 10.63 -2.66 -8.94
N VAL A 81 9.87 -3.70 -8.59
CA VAL A 81 10.40 -4.85 -7.84
C VAL A 81 11.39 -5.65 -8.68
N SER A 82 11.08 -5.90 -9.96
CA SER A 82 11.99 -6.58 -10.89
C SER A 82 13.32 -5.84 -11.03
N ASP A 83 13.30 -4.52 -11.20
CA ASP A 83 14.50 -3.67 -11.30
C ASP A 83 15.32 -3.70 -10.01
N PHE A 84 14.64 -3.62 -8.85
CA PHE A 84 15.30 -3.71 -7.55
C PHE A 84 16.01 -5.06 -7.36
N ILE A 85 15.36 -6.17 -7.70
CA ILE A 85 15.96 -7.52 -7.67
C ILE A 85 17.17 -7.57 -8.61
N ALA A 86 17.04 -7.10 -9.86
CA ALA A 86 18.11 -7.11 -10.86
C ALA A 86 19.33 -6.27 -10.42
N SER A 87 19.11 -5.25 -9.59
CA SER A 87 20.17 -4.43 -8.99
C SER A 87 20.85 -5.06 -7.76
N GLY A 88 20.44 -6.27 -7.36
CA GLY A 88 20.97 -6.98 -6.19
C GLY A 88 20.26 -6.63 -4.87
N GLY A 89 19.05 -6.07 -4.93
CA GLY A 89 18.27 -5.71 -3.76
C GLY A 89 17.58 -6.89 -3.05
N ALA A 90 17.61 -8.09 -3.64
CA ALA A 90 17.02 -9.29 -3.06
C ALA A 90 18.03 -10.12 -2.26
N SER A 91 17.55 -10.74 -1.18
CA SER A 91 18.26 -11.77 -0.45
C SER A 91 18.14 -13.13 -1.16
N ASP A 92 19.10 -14.04 -0.88
CA ASP A 92 19.19 -15.36 -1.53
C ASP A 92 17.99 -16.28 -1.24
N ASP A 93 17.18 -15.97 -0.22
CA ASP A 93 16.00 -16.74 0.19
C ASP A 93 14.70 -16.32 -0.52
N VAL A 94 14.74 -15.31 -1.41
CA VAL A 94 13.59 -14.88 -2.21
C VAL A 94 13.70 -15.41 -3.64
N ASP A 95 12.69 -16.18 -4.08
CA ASP A 95 12.50 -16.47 -5.49
C ASP A 95 11.96 -15.22 -6.20
N GLY A 96 12.88 -14.43 -6.76
CA GLY A 96 12.56 -13.16 -7.40
C GLY A 96 11.63 -13.29 -8.61
N GLU A 97 11.76 -14.35 -9.41
CA GLU A 97 10.91 -14.57 -10.58
C GLU A 97 9.48 -14.91 -10.14
N ALA A 98 9.34 -15.79 -9.14
CA ALA A 98 8.04 -16.11 -8.57
C ALA A 98 7.37 -14.88 -7.92
N LEU A 99 8.12 -14.07 -7.18
CA LEU A 99 7.60 -12.84 -6.57
C LEU A 99 7.10 -11.85 -7.63
N VAL A 100 7.88 -11.59 -8.68
CA VAL A 100 7.46 -10.70 -9.78
C VAL A 100 6.22 -11.27 -10.49
N GLY A 101 6.15 -12.58 -10.69
CA GLY A 101 4.96 -13.27 -11.21
C GLY A 101 3.72 -12.99 -10.35
N LYS A 102 3.80 -13.23 -9.03
CA LYS A 102 2.73 -12.92 -8.08
C LYS A 102 2.26 -11.47 -8.19
N LEU A 103 3.20 -10.52 -8.25
CA LEU A 103 2.89 -9.08 -8.33
C LEU A 103 2.24 -8.67 -9.65
N ARG A 104 2.60 -9.30 -10.77
CA ARG A 104 1.97 -9.06 -12.08
C ARG A 104 0.53 -9.52 -12.08
N ASP A 105 0.27 -10.68 -11.48
CA ASP A 105 -1.04 -11.32 -11.39
C ASP A 105 -2.02 -10.62 -10.43
N LEU A 106 -1.52 -9.73 -9.56
CA LEU A 106 -2.40 -8.94 -8.69
C LEU A 106 -3.37 -8.06 -9.50
N ASP A 107 -4.62 -8.06 -9.05
CA ASP A 107 -5.59 -7.06 -9.50
C ASP A 107 -5.19 -5.65 -9.03
N TYR A 108 -5.85 -4.63 -9.58
CA TYR A 108 -5.53 -3.24 -9.26
C TYR A 108 -5.72 -2.92 -7.76
N ALA A 109 -6.74 -3.48 -7.10
CA ALA A 109 -7.01 -3.22 -5.70
C ALA A 109 -5.92 -3.82 -4.78
N ALA A 110 -5.45 -5.02 -5.11
CA ALA A 110 -4.33 -5.64 -4.41
C ALA A 110 -3.02 -4.88 -4.63
N LYS A 111 -2.76 -4.37 -5.85
CA LYS A 111 -1.60 -3.50 -6.11
C LYS A 111 -1.66 -2.22 -5.27
N VAL A 112 -2.83 -1.57 -5.18
CA VAL A 112 -3.06 -0.41 -4.30
C VAL A 112 -2.77 -0.78 -2.85
N ALA A 113 -3.25 -1.92 -2.37
CA ALA A 113 -3.02 -2.38 -1.00
C ALA A 113 -1.53 -2.59 -0.68
N VAL A 114 -0.76 -3.14 -1.62
CA VAL A 114 0.69 -3.34 -1.47
C VAL A 114 1.43 -2.00 -1.42
N VAL A 115 1.14 -1.08 -2.34
CA VAL A 115 1.76 0.25 -2.36
C VAL A 115 1.45 1.02 -1.08
N ASP A 116 0.18 1.04 -0.65
CA ASP A 116 -0.25 1.69 0.58
C ASP A 116 0.44 1.10 1.83
N ALA A 117 0.62 -0.23 1.88
CA ALA A 117 1.38 -0.88 2.94
C ALA A 117 2.86 -0.46 2.94
N ALA A 118 3.50 -0.39 1.77
CA ALA A 118 4.89 0.06 1.66
C ALA A 118 5.07 1.54 2.06
N GLU A 119 4.13 2.41 1.73
CA GLU A 119 4.15 3.81 2.19
C GLU A 119 4.01 3.90 3.71
N ARG A 120 3.09 3.13 4.30
CA ARG A 120 2.94 3.03 5.76
C ARG A 120 4.21 2.51 6.43
N PHE A 121 4.89 1.53 5.80
CA PHE A 121 6.16 1.02 6.29
C PHE A 121 7.20 2.13 6.41
N TRP A 122 7.43 2.91 5.35
CA TRP A 122 8.42 3.99 5.35
C TRP A 122 8.08 5.14 6.30
N ARG A 123 6.79 5.42 6.53
CA ARG A 123 6.37 6.38 7.56
C ARG A 123 6.61 5.88 8.98
N ALA A 124 6.45 4.58 9.21
CA ALA A 124 6.62 3.96 10.53
C ALA A 124 8.09 3.69 10.87
N SER A 125 8.90 3.28 9.89
CA SER A 125 10.32 2.93 10.06
C SER A 125 11.19 4.11 10.50
N ALA A 126 10.74 5.35 10.26
CA ALA A 126 11.36 6.55 10.83
C ALA A 126 11.48 6.51 12.37
N ASN A 127 10.64 5.69 13.04
CA ASN A 127 10.59 5.57 14.50
C ASN A 127 10.99 4.18 15.02
N SER A 128 11.39 3.23 14.15
CA SER A 128 11.73 1.86 14.54
C SER A 128 12.79 1.27 13.61
N SER A 129 13.84 0.66 14.20
CA SER A 129 14.85 -0.11 13.46
C SER A 129 14.47 -1.57 13.27
N ASP A 130 13.40 -2.05 13.91
CA ASP A 130 12.94 -3.44 13.80
C ASP A 130 11.95 -3.59 12.64
N PHE A 131 12.39 -4.31 11.61
CA PHE A 131 11.63 -4.57 10.39
C PHE A 131 10.34 -5.36 10.67
N ALA A 132 10.43 -6.49 11.37
CA ALA A 132 9.30 -7.36 11.69
C ALA A 132 8.29 -6.67 12.62
N GLN A 133 8.78 -5.86 13.56
CA GLN A 133 7.88 -5.01 14.37
C GLN A 133 7.15 -3.98 13.49
N THR A 134 7.85 -3.35 12.55
CA THR A 134 7.25 -2.35 11.66
C THR A 134 6.16 -2.98 10.78
N LEU A 135 6.42 -4.15 10.19
CA LEU A 135 5.43 -4.92 9.42
C LEU A 135 4.17 -5.23 10.24
N ARG A 136 4.34 -5.65 11.51
CA ARG A 136 3.21 -5.88 12.42
C ARG A 136 2.40 -4.63 12.71
N VAL A 137 3.07 -3.49 12.93
CA VAL A 137 2.41 -2.20 13.23
C VAL A 137 1.56 -1.71 12.06
N ILE A 138 2.03 -1.90 10.82
CA ILE A 138 1.28 -1.50 9.62
C ILE A 138 0.20 -2.50 9.21
N GLY A 139 0.11 -3.64 9.91
CA GLY A 139 -0.93 -4.64 9.70
C GLY A 139 -0.75 -5.49 8.46
N VAL A 140 0.48 -5.68 7.95
CA VAL A 140 0.70 -6.65 6.88
C VAL A 140 0.61 -8.08 7.42
N ASN A 141 -0.04 -8.95 6.65
CA ASN A 141 -0.12 -10.37 6.96
C ASN A 141 1.15 -11.06 6.45
N VAL A 142 2.05 -11.38 7.37
CA VAL A 142 3.24 -12.18 7.06
C VAL A 142 2.85 -13.65 7.05
N GLU A 143 3.14 -14.36 5.97
CA GLU A 143 2.99 -15.81 5.93
C GLU A 143 4.00 -16.43 6.90
N GLN A 144 3.51 -17.13 7.93
CA GLN A 144 4.41 -17.85 8.83
C GLN A 144 5.06 -18.99 8.06
N ALA A 145 6.40 -19.03 8.07
CA ALA A 145 7.13 -20.18 7.56
C ALA A 145 6.63 -21.42 8.31
N GLY A 146 5.89 -22.28 7.62
CA GLY A 146 5.45 -23.55 8.19
C GLY A 146 6.69 -24.33 8.60
N HIS A 147 6.82 -24.64 9.89
CA HIS A 147 7.77 -25.63 10.37
C HIS A 147 7.32 -26.99 9.79
N ALA A 148 7.91 -27.37 8.65
CA ALA A 148 7.84 -28.71 8.09
C ALA A 148 8.91 -29.60 8.75
#